data_AF-A0A074TIK2-F1
#
_entry.id   AF-A0A074TIK2-F1
#
_cell.length_a   1.000
_cell.length_b   1.000
_cell.length_c   1.000
_cell.angle_alpha   90.00
_cell.angle_beta   90.00
_cell.angle_gamma   90.00
#
_symmetry.space_group_name_H-M   'P 1'
#
loop_
_entity.id
_entity.type
_entity.pdbx_description
1 polymer ?
#
loop_
_entity_poly.entity_id
_entity_poly.type
_entity_poly.pdbx_seq_one_letter_code
_entity_poly.pdbx_strand_id
1 'polypeptide(L)' 'MEASDLARQRKLDAVYRHTHSDYKGEINGVRTIMVYRNGTTLVALDDLTDQEINDRLPKGKKS' A
#
# COMPACT_ATOMS: atom_id res chain seq x y z
N MET A 1 0.10 -14.73 -15.42
CA MET A 1 -0.02 -13.55 -14.52
C MET A 1 -0.71 -12.50 -15.36
N GLU A 2 -1.96 -12.19 -15.02
CA GLU A 2 -2.81 -11.33 -15.83
C GLU A 2 -2.30 -9.89 -15.76
N ALA A 3 -2.54 -9.08 -16.80
CA ALA A 3 -2.05 -7.70 -16.85
C ALA A 3 -2.54 -6.85 -15.65
N SER A 4 -3.69 -7.21 -15.07
CA SER A 4 -4.26 -6.61 -13.86
C SER A 4 -3.39 -6.82 -12.62
N ASP A 5 -2.80 -8.01 -12.45
CA ASP A 5 -2.03 -8.37 -11.27
C ASP A 5 -0.71 -7.59 -11.24
N LEU A 6 -0.05 -7.47 -12.39
CA LEU A 6 1.17 -6.67 -12.53
C LEU A 6 0.91 -5.19 -12.28
N ALA A 7 -0.22 -4.67 -12.76
CA ALA A 7 -0.62 -3.29 -12.51
C ALA A 7 -0.89 -3.04 -11.02
N ARG A 8 -1.58 -3.98 -10.35
CA ARG A 8 -1.85 -3.92 -8.91
C ARG A 8 -0.54 -3.96 -8.10
N GLN A 9 0.35 -4.89 -8.41
CA GLN A 9 1.64 -5.01 -7.74
C GLN A 9 2.46 -3.72 -7.82
N ARG A 10 2.51 -3.08 -9.00
CA ARG A 10 3.19 -1.78 -9.17
C ARG A 10 2.61 -0.69 -8.29
N LYS A 11 1.28 -0.66 -8.11
CA LYS A 11 0.63 0.29 -7.21
C LYS A 11 0.97 -0.01 -5.75
N LEU A 12 0.98 -1.28 -5.35
CA LEU A 12 1.38 -1.69 -4.00
C LEU A 12 2.83 -1.31 -3.69
N ASP A 13 3.75 -1.55 -4.62
CA ASP A 13 5.15 -1.12 -4.50
C ASP A 13 5.28 0.41 -4.38
N ALA A 14 4.50 1.16 -5.16
CA ALA A 14 4.46 2.61 -5.04
C ALA A 14 3.95 3.06 -3.67
N VAL A 15 2.86 2.47 -3.16
CA VAL A 15 2.32 2.75 -1.82
C VAL A 15 3.38 2.47 -0.76
N TYR A 16 4.02 1.29 -0.79
CA TYR A 16 5.03 0.91 0.20
C TYR A 16 6.25 1.83 0.15
N ARG A 17 6.70 2.23 -1.04
CA ARG A 17 7.83 3.14 -1.21
C ARG A 17 7.55 4.53 -0.63
N HIS A 18 6.35 5.06 -0.82
CA HIS A 18 5.96 6.41 -0.38
C HIS A 18 5.45 6.45 1.07
N THR A 19 5.15 5.30 1.67
CA THR A 19 4.77 5.23 3.07
C THR A 19 6.00 5.46 3.96
N HIS A 20 5.84 6.28 5.00
CA HIS A 20 6.90 6.55 6.00
C HIS A 20 7.34 5.26 6.70
N SER A 21 8.61 5.16 7.09
CA SER A 21 9.16 3.97 7.76
C SER A 21 8.45 3.62 9.05
N ASP A 22 7.97 4.61 9.82
CA ASP A 22 7.21 4.35 11.05
C ASP A 22 5.83 3.71 10.81
N TYR A 23 5.33 3.80 9.58
CA TYR A 23 4.00 3.31 9.20
C TYR A 23 4.06 2.07 8.29
N LYS A 24 5.25 1.50 8.07
CA LYS A 24 5.42 0.27 7.28
C LYS A 24 6.45 -0.63 7.93
N GLY A 25 6.39 -1.91 7.60
CA GLY A 25 7.35 -2.87 8.09
C GLY A 25 7.35 -4.14 7.27
N GLU A 26 7.99 -5.15 7.83
CA GLU A 26 7.96 -6.52 7.36
C GLU A 26 7.82 -7.44 8.57
N ILE A 27 6.86 -8.36 8.52
CA ILE A 27 6.62 -9.35 9.56
C ILE A 27 6.61 -10.71 8.88
N ASN A 28 7.54 -11.60 9.26
CA ASN A 28 7.68 -12.94 8.67
C ASN A 28 7.83 -12.93 7.13
N GLY A 29 8.56 -11.95 6.57
CA GLY A 29 8.74 -11.81 5.12
C GLY A 29 7.56 -11.16 4.39
N VAL A 30 6.48 -10.80 5.09
CA VAL A 30 5.32 -10.11 4.51
C VAL A 30 5.42 -8.62 4.79
N ARG A 31 5.40 -7.81 3.73
CA ARG A 31 5.35 -6.35 3.85
C ARG A 31 4.03 -5.94 4.49
N THR A 32 4.11 -5.12 5.53
CA THR A 32 2.95 -4.61 6.26
C THR A 32 2.92 -3.09 6.23
N ILE A 33 1.71 -2.54 6.39
CA ILE A 33 1.46 -1.11 6.43
C ILE A 33 0.40 -0.79 7.48
N MET A 34 0.57 0.33 8.16
CA MET A 34 -0.37 0.83 9.14
C MET A 34 -1.51 1.58 8.44
N VAL A 35 -2.74 1.17 8.73
CA VAL A 35 -3.98 1.75 8.18
C VAL A 35 -4.96 2.09 9.29
N TYR A 36 -5.90 2.98 8.97
CA TYR A 36 -7.00 3.33 9.85
C TYR A 36 -8.31 2.84 9.23
N ARG A 37 -8.86 1.74 9.76
CA ARG A 37 -10.15 1.16 9.29
C ARG A 37 -11.26 1.33 10.30
N ASN A 38 -10.97 1.10 11.58
CA ASN A 38 -11.84 1.33 12.75
C ASN A 38 -10.97 1.55 14.01
N GLY A 39 -9.84 2.22 13.81
CA GLY A 39 -8.69 2.19 14.70
C GLY A 39 -7.39 1.90 13.92
N THR A 40 -6.25 2.19 14.56
CA THR A 40 -4.93 1.95 14.00
C THR A 40 -4.64 0.45 13.97
N THR A 41 -4.45 -0.12 12.79
CA THR A 41 -4.14 -1.53 12.62
C THR A 41 -3.04 -1.73 11.57
N LEU A 42 -2.25 -2.77 11.75
CA LEU A 42 -1.28 -3.23 10.75
C LEU A 42 -1.95 -4.27 9.86
N VAL A 43 -1.85 -4.09 8.55
CA VAL A 43 -2.37 -5.04 7.56
C VAL A 43 -1.24 -5.44 6.61
N ALA A 44 -1.37 -6.60 5.99
CA ALA A 44 -0.50 -6.97 4.88
C ALA A 44 -0.69 -5.97 3.73
N LEU A 45 0.39 -5.67 3.03
CA LEU A 45 0.36 -4.76 1.88
C LEU A 45 -0.61 -5.27 0.80
N ASP A 46 -0.66 -6.60 0.62
CA ASP A 46 -1.54 -7.24 -0.37
C ASP A 46 -3.04 -7.14 -0.02
N ASP A 47 -3.36 -7.03 1.28
CA ASP A 47 -4.73 -6.89 1.82
C ASP A 47 -5.30 -5.47 1.70
N LEU A 48 -4.55 -4.54 1.11
CA LEU A 48 -5.07 -3.20 0.83
C LEU A 48 -6.17 -3.28 -0.22
N THR A 49 -7.30 -2.63 0.05
CA THR A 49 -8.37 -2.47 -0.94
C THR A 49 -7.92 -1.54 -2.07
N ASP A 50 -8.50 -1.68 -3.26
CA ASP A 50 -8.18 -0.78 -4.39
C ASP A 50 -8.42 0.70 -4.04
N GLN A 51 -9.41 0.98 -3.20
CA GLN A 51 -9.69 2.33 -2.69
C GLN A 51 -8.52 2.85 -1.85
N GLU A 52 -8.06 2.09 -0.86
CA GLU A 52 -6.92 2.48 -0.01
C GLU A 52 -5.63 2.64 -0.81
N ILE A 53 -5.42 1.79 -1.82
CA ILE A 53 -4.28 1.92 -2.74
C ILE A 53 -4.36 3.26 -3.46
N ASN A 54 -5.50 3.56 -4.10
CA ASN A 54 -5.68 4.81 -4.85
C ASN A 54 -5.53 6.07 -3.98
N ASP A 55 -5.98 6.02 -2.73
CA ASP A 55 -5.86 7.15 -1.80
C ASP A 55 -4.42 7.39 -1.32
N ARG A 56 -3.60 6.33 -1.28
CA ARG A 56 -2.19 6.38 -0.88
C ARG A 56 -1.22 6.60 -2.03
N LEU A 57 -1.67 6.40 -3.27
CA LEU A 57 -0.85 6.70 -4.43
C LEU A 57 -0.51 8.19 -4.45
N PRO A 58 0.75 8.55 -4.76
CA PRO A 58 1.12 9.95 -4.89
C PRO A 58 0.25 10.59 -5.97
N LYS A 59 -0.65 11.49 -5.55
CA LYS A 59 -1.41 12.31 -6.48
C LYS A 59 -0.40 13.23 -7.14
N GLY A 60 -0.15 13.04 -8.44
CA GLY A 60 0.79 13.85 -9.20
C GLY A 60 0.56 15.33 -8.89
N LYS A 61 1.64 16.10 -8.69
CA LYS A 61 1.55 17.55 -8.56
C LYS A 61 0.67 18.05 -9.71
N LYS A 62 -0.43 18.74 -9.40
CA LYS A 62 -1.09 19.59 -10.39
C LYS A 62 -0.04 20.62 -10.80
N SER A 63 0.55 20.43 -11.99
CA SER A 63 1.25 21.49 -12.70
C SER A 63 0.26 22.55 -13.16
#